data_AF-A0A976D1D6-F1
#
_entry.id   AF-A0A976D1D6-F1
#
_cell.length_a   1.000
_cell.length_b   1.000
_cell.length_c   1.000
_cell.angle_alpha   90.00
_cell.angle_beta   90.00
_cell.angle_gamma   90.00
#
_symmetry.space_group_name_H-M   'P 1'
#
loop_
_entity.id
_entity.type
_entity.pdbx_description
1 polymer ?
#
loop_
_entity_poly.entity_id
_entity_poly.type
_entity_poly.pdbx_seq_one_letter_code
_entity_poly.pdbx_strand_id
1 'polypeptide(L)'
;MKKNLRNQQMVRYVADIFALLLAYGLTVWLHYGKWQAISFVIFPGLTLSFWFLLSTISHLYAERRSNKFSEEIIFIGYNILLLAILLSSTFYFFKPTAAYHPVFLRDFLVLAFAFVLLLKYALRKSIHAALHQGKLYDKILLVGNTPAAYSYYETINKYYYYG
;
A
#
# COMPACT_ATOMS: atom_id res chain seq x y z
N MET A 1 8.49 10.05 -18.13
CA MET A 1 8.59 8.86 -17.25
C MET A 1 8.75 9.15 -15.75
N LYS A 2 9.89 9.66 -15.24
CA LYS A 2 10.17 9.76 -13.77
C LYS A 2 9.10 10.46 -12.92
N LYS A 3 8.45 11.52 -13.45
CA LYS A 3 7.46 12.31 -12.68
C LYS A 3 6.16 11.55 -12.40
N ASN A 4 5.67 10.76 -13.35
CA ASN A 4 4.42 10.00 -13.19
C ASN A 4 4.62 8.78 -12.27
N LEU A 5 5.77 8.12 -12.36
CA LEU A 5 6.14 7.01 -11.47
C LEU A 5 6.25 7.46 -10.01
N ARG A 6 6.92 8.59 -9.76
CA ARG A 6 7.04 9.18 -8.42
C ARG A 6 5.67 9.55 -7.83
N ASN A 7 4.78 10.10 -8.65
CA ASN A 7 3.41 10.43 -8.22
C ASN A 7 2.61 9.17 -7.86
N GLN A 8 2.74 8.08 -8.63
CA GLN A 8 2.08 6.81 -8.32
C GLN A 8 2.58 6.18 -7.02
N GLN A 9 3.89 6.23 -6.77
CA GLN A 9 4.46 5.78 -5.49
C GLN A 9 3.94 6.62 -4.31
N MET A 10 3.88 7.96 -4.45
CA MET A 10 3.30 8.84 -3.44
C MET A 10 1.83 8.48 -3.14
N VAL A 11 1.02 8.21 -4.15
CA VAL A 11 -0.38 7.81 -3.96
C VAL A 11 -0.49 6.51 -3.16
N ARG A 12 0.39 5.54 -3.42
CA ARG A 12 0.43 4.27 -2.65
C ARG A 12 0.81 4.51 -1.19
N TYR A 13 1.78 5.38 -0.91
CA TYR A 13 2.15 5.74 0.47
C TYR A 13 1.00 6.43 1.20
N VAL A 14 0.36 7.42 0.57
CA VAL A 14 -0.76 8.16 1.16
C VAL A 14 -1.96 7.25 1.43
N ALA A 15 -2.26 6.32 0.52
CA ALA A 15 -3.32 5.35 0.72
C ALA A 15 -3.05 4.43 1.91
N ASP A 16 -1.81 3.98 2.11
CA ASP A 16 -1.45 3.16 3.26
C ASP A 16 -1.57 3.95 4.58
N ILE A 17 -1.15 5.22 4.61
CA ILE A 17 -1.37 6.11 5.78
C ILE A 17 -2.86 6.20 6.09
N PHE A 18 -3.67 6.47 5.07
CA PHE A 18 -5.11 6.61 5.23
C PHE A 18 -5.77 5.31 5.71
N ALA A 19 -5.39 4.15 5.17
CA ALA A 19 -5.86 2.85 5.64
C ALA A 19 -5.51 2.61 7.10
N LEU A 20 -4.27 2.90 7.51
CA LEU A 20 -3.83 2.66 8.89
C LEU A 20 -4.52 3.61 9.88
N LEU A 21 -4.72 4.87 9.51
CA LEU A 21 -5.45 5.83 10.33
C LEU A 21 -6.95 5.48 10.43
N LEU A 22 -7.57 5.02 9.34
CA LEU A 22 -8.94 4.52 9.36
C LEU A 22 -9.09 3.27 10.23
N ALA A 23 -8.18 2.30 10.06
CA ALA A 23 -8.16 1.09 10.87
C ALA A 23 -8.06 1.45 12.36
N TYR A 24 -7.14 2.37 12.70
CA TYR A 24 -6.97 2.86 14.06
C TYR A 24 -8.22 3.58 14.59
N GLY A 25 -8.78 4.51 13.83
CA GLY A 25 -9.97 5.24 14.27
C GLY A 25 -11.16 4.32 14.52
N LEU A 26 -11.34 3.30 13.67
CA LEU A 26 -12.41 2.32 13.82
C LEU A 26 -12.17 1.41 15.02
N THR A 27 -10.95 0.98 15.30
CA THR A 27 -10.65 0.14 16.48
C THR A 27 -10.85 0.90 17.78
N VAL A 28 -10.45 2.16 17.81
CA VAL A 28 -10.67 3.06 18.95
C VAL A 28 -12.16 3.22 19.23
N TRP A 29 -12.94 3.45 18.17
CA TRP A 29 -14.39 3.58 18.28
C TRP A 29 -15.04 2.30 18.82
N LEU A 30 -14.63 1.13 18.32
CA LEU A 30 -15.18 -0.17 18.76
C LEU A 30 -14.87 -0.50 20.23
N HIS A 31 -13.68 -0.18 20.73
CA HIS A 31 -13.24 -0.58 22.08
C HIS A 31 -13.52 0.45 23.17
N TYR A 32 -13.38 1.75 22.85
CA TYR A 32 -13.41 2.80 23.87
C TYR A 32 -14.61 3.74 23.74
N GLY A 33 -15.27 3.81 22.57
CA GLY A 33 -16.43 4.67 22.30
C GLY A 33 -16.18 6.18 22.45
N LYS A 34 -15.00 6.59 22.94
CA LYS A 34 -14.56 7.96 23.16
C LYS A 34 -13.09 8.10 22.76
N TRP A 35 -12.75 9.25 22.24
CA TRP A 35 -11.36 9.63 21.94
C TRP A 35 -10.71 10.16 23.23
N GLN A 36 -9.66 9.53 23.75
CA GLN A 36 -8.81 10.15 24.78
C GLN A 36 -7.55 10.73 24.13
N ALA A 37 -6.91 11.73 24.75
CA ALA A 37 -6.08 12.68 24.02
C ALA A 37 -4.62 12.25 23.76
N ILE A 38 -3.89 11.71 24.73
CA ILE A 38 -2.41 11.62 24.63
C ILE A 38 -1.93 10.24 24.18
N SER A 39 -2.41 9.16 24.80
CA SER A 39 -2.03 7.79 24.42
C SER A 39 -2.44 7.44 22.99
N PHE A 40 -3.45 8.14 22.46
CA PHE A 40 -4.02 7.88 21.14
C PHE A 40 -3.25 8.50 19.97
N VAL A 41 -2.30 9.41 20.25
CA VAL A 41 -1.44 10.00 19.20
C VAL A 41 -0.16 9.19 19.03
N ILE A 42 0.37 8.62 20.12
CA ILE A 42 1.63 7.88 20.10
C ILE A 42 1.48 6.57 19.32
N PHE A 43 0.37 5.84 19.50
CA PHE A 43 0.13 4.58 18.82
C PHE A 43 0.13 4.68 17.28
N PRO A 44 -0.67 5.56 16.64
CA PRO A 44 -0.65 5.70 15.18
C PRO A 44 0.69 6.22 14.69
N GLY A 45 1.37 7.11 15.44
CA GLY A 45 2.72 7.57 15.09
C GLY A 45 3.76 6.44 15.05
N LEU A 46 3.78 5.58 16.06
CA LEU A 46 4.63 4.38 16.09
C LEU A 46 4.27 3.40 14.97
N THR A 47 2.97 3.18 14.76
CA THR A 47 2.45 2.26 13.75
C THR A 47 2.88 2.68 12.34
N LEU A 48 2.72 3.96 12.01
CA LEU A 48 3.15 4.50 10.71
C LEU A 48 4.67 4.37 10.54
N SER A 49 5.44 4.70 11.58
CA SER A 49 6.89 4.57 11.57
C SER A 49 7.32 3.13 11.28
N PHE A 50 6.74 2.16 12.00
CA PHE A 50 7.02 0.74 11.77
C PHE A 50 6.55 0.26 10.41
N TRP A 51 5.37 0.69 9.94
CA TRP A 51 4.86 0.30 8.62
C TRP A 51 5.85 0.63 7.51
N PHE A 52 6.40 1.84 7.50
CA PHE A 52 7.36 2.26 6.47
C PHE A 52 8.73 1.62 6.63
N LEU A 53 9.22 1.44 7.87
CA LEU A 53 10.46 0.70 8.09
C LEU A 53 10.34 -0.74 7.57
N LEU A 54 9.26 -1.42 7.94
CA LEU A 54 9.00 -2.80 7.53
C LEU A 54 8.73 -2.92 6.03
N SER A 55 8.15 -1.89 5.42
CA SER A 55 7.91 -1.88 3.97
C SER A 55 9.18 -1.96 3.12
N THR A 56 10.30 -1.48 3.68
CA THR A 56 11.63 -1.60 3.06
C THR A 56 12.10 -3.05 3.07
N ILE A 57 11.83 -3.78 4.16
CA ILE A 57 12.20 -5.20 4.34
C ILE A 57 11.27 -6.12 3.54
N SER A 58 9.97 -5.85 3.57
CA SER A 58 8.96 -6.63 2.86
C SER A 58 8.88 -6.34 1.37
N HIS A 59 9.63 -5.34 0.88
CA HIS A 59 9.55 -4.87 -0.51
C HIS A 59 8.11 -4.56 -0.96
N LEU A 60 7.27 -4.06 -0.05
CA LEU A 60 5.85 -3.82 -0.31
C LEU A 60 5.62 -2.83 -1.46
N TYR A 61 6.54 -1.87 -1.64
CA TYR A 61 6.46 -0.83 -2.65
C TYR A 61 7.25 -1.13 -3.92
N ALA A 62 7.74 -2.36 -4.09
CA ALA A 62 8.37 -2.78 -5.35
C ALA A 62 7.40 -2.61 -6.53
N GLU A 63 7.96 -2.28 -7.69
CA GLU A 63 7.20 -2.02 -8.90
C GLU A 63 6.73 -3.33 -9.53
N ARG A 64 5.40 -3.53 -9.58
CA ARG A 64 4.78 -4.82 -9.98
C ARG A 64 3.52 -4.62 -10.79
N ARG A 65 3.58 -3.69 -11.75
CA ARG A 65 2.45 -3.29 -12.59
C ARG A 65 1.85 -4.46 -13.39
N SER A 66 2.68 -5.43 -13.80
CA SER A 66 2.29 -6.60 -14.61
C SER A 66 1.92 -7.84 -13.80
N ASN A 67 2.24 -7.91 -12.51
CA ASN A 67 2.05 -9.13 -11.71
C ASN A 67 0.61 -9.28 -11.22
N LYS A 68 0.17 -10.51 -10.96
CA LYS A 68 -1.18 -10.80 -10.45
C LYS A 68 -1.40 -10.13 -9.08
N PHE A 69 -2.62 -9.65 -8.81
CA PHE A 69 -2.94 -9.00 -7.53
C PHE A 69 -2.78 -9.95 -6.32
N SER A 70 -2.91 -11.26 -6.54
CA SER A 70 -2.65 -12.28 -5.53
C SER A 70 -1.24 -12.18 -4.92
N GLU A 71 -0.24 -11.78 -5.70
CA GLU A 71 1.11 -11.55 -5.16
C GLU A 71 1.09 -10.38 -4.19
N GLU A 72 0.48 -9.26 -4.55
CA GLU A 72 0.39 -8.05 -3.70
C GLU A 72 -0.26 -8.36 -2.33
N ILE A 73 -1.28 -9.23 -2.30
CA ILE A 73 -1.90 -9.71 -1.06
C ILE A 73 -0.88 -10.42 -0.15
N ILE A 74 -0.01 -11.27 -0.72
CA ILE A 74 1.02 -11.99 0.05
C ILE A 74 1.98 -11.01 0.73
N PHE A 75 2.41 -9.95 0.03
CA PHE A 75 3.32 -8.95 0.60
C PHE A 75 2.64 -8.05 1.64
N ILE A 76 1.37 -7.72 1.47
CA ILE A 76 0.58 -7.04 2.51
C ILE A 76 0.49 -7.92 3.76
N GLY A 77 0.18 -9.21 3.59
CA GLY A 77 0.12 -10.17 4.68
C GLY A 77 1.47 -10.32 5.40
N TYR A 78 2.57 -10.40 4.64
CA TYR A 78 3.93 -10.43 5.19
C TYR A 78 4.25 -9.16 5.98
N ASN A 79 3.92 -7.98 5.46
CA ASN A 79 4.16 -6.70 6.14
C ASN A 79 3.33 -6.57 7.43
N ILE A 80 2.07 -7.03 7.42
CA ILE A 80 1.20 -7.07 8.61
C ILE A 80 1.75 -8.03 9.67
N LEU A 81 2.29 -9.18 9.27
CA LEU A 81 2.91 -10.12 10.20
C LEU A 81 4.12 -9.50 10.88
N LEU A 82 5.01 -8.86 10.12
CA LEU A 82 6.15 -8.12 10.69
C LEU A 82 5.68 -7.00 11.63
N LEU A 83 4.63 -6.27 11.25
CA LEU A 83 4.06 -5.21 12.07
C LEU A 83 3.51 -5.76 13.39
N ALA A 84 2.84 -6.91 13.34
CA ALA A 84 2.32 -7.59 14.51
C ALA A 84 3.43 -7.96 15.51
N ILE A 85 4.54 -8.50 15.03
CA ILE A 85 5.70 -8.83 15.86
C ILE A 85 6.27 -7.57 16.52
N LEU A 86 6.48 -6.51 15.75
CA LEU A 86 7.14 -5.30 16.23
C LEU A 86 6.26 -4.51 17.22
N LEU A 87 4.96 -4.38 16.94
CA LEU A 87 4.00 -3.78 17.86
C LEU A 87 3.84 -4.61 19.14
N SER A 88 3.74 -5.94 19.03
CA SER A 88 3.62 -6.82 20.20
C SER A 88 4.87 -6.73 21.09
N SER A 89 6.06 -6.73 20.50
CA SER A 89 7.32 -6.52 21.21
C SER A 89 7.36 -5.17 21.93
N THR A 90 7.00 -4.09 21.23
CA THR A 90 6.95 -2.74 21.82
C THR A 90 5.98 -2.69 23.00
N PHE A 91 4.79 -3.28 22.86
CA PHE A 91 3.80 -3.31 23.93
C PHE A 91 4.27 -4.12 25.14
N TYR A 92 4.99 -5.21 24.91
CA TYR A 92 5.55 -6.02 25.98
C TYR A 92 6.61 -5.26 26.79
N PHE A 93 7.52 -4.55 26.12
CA PHE A 93 8.61 -3.81 26.79
C PHE A 93 8.13 -2.54 27.49
N PHE A 94 7.34 -1.72 26.80
CA PHE A 94 6.95 -0.42 27.34
C PHE A 94 5.78 -0.51 28.33
N LYS A 95 5.10 -1.66 28.38
CA LYS A 95 3.89 -1.89 29.20
C LYS A 95 3.01 -0.64 29.22
N PRO A 96 2.56 -0.16 28.04
CA PRO A 96 1.73 1.04 27.99
C PRO A 96 0.56 0.86 28.97
N THR A 97 0.26 1.92 29.72
CA THR A 97 -0.88 1.99 30.64
C THR A 97 -2.12 1.33 30.04
N ALA A 98 -3.01 0.77 30.88
CA ALA A 98 -4.16 -0.12 30.60
C ALA A 98 -5.09 0.20 29.41
N ALA A 99 -4.86 1.31 28.69
CA ALA A 99 -5.53 1.73 27.48
C ALA A 99 -5.30 0.86 26.24
N TYR A 100 -4.43 -0.16 26.24
CA TYR A 100 -4.22 -1.02 25.07
C TYR A 100 -4.19 -2.51 25.43
N HIS A 101 -5.33 -3.19 25.25
CA HIS A 101 -5.43 -4.64 25.49
C HIS A 101 -4.96 -5.45 24.26
N PRO A 102 -4.55 -6.73 24.44
CA PRO A 102 -4.20 -7.61 23.32
C PRO A 102 -5.32 -7.77 22.28
N VAL A 103 -6.59 -7.69 22.73
CA VAL A 103 -7.78 -7.73 21.86
C VAL A 103 -7.80 -6.53 20.92
N PHE A 104 -7.47 -5.34 21.42
CA PHE A 104 -7.36 -4.12 20.60
C PHE A 104 -6.32 -4.28 19.49
N LEU A 105 -5.15 -4.82 19.82
CA LEU A 105 -4.06 -5.02 18.86
C LEU A 105 -4.45 -6.03 17.77
N ARG A 106 -5.10 -7.14 18.14
CA ARG A 106 -5.63 -8.11 17.18
C ARG A 106 -6.63 -7.46 16.22
N ASP A 107 -7.63 -6.77 16.74
CA ASP A 107 -8.69 -6.17 15.92
C ASP A 107 -8.12 -5.07 15.02
N PHE A 108 -7.13 -4.33 15.50
CA PHE A 108 -6.38 -3.35 14.71
C PHE A 108 -5.64 -3.99 13.53
N LEU A 109 -4.91 -5.09 13.75
CA LEU A 109 -4.19 -5.76 12.67
C LEU A 109 -5.14 -6.32 11.60
N VAL A 110 -6.28 -6.89 12.01
CA VAL A 110 -7.30 -7.41 11.07
C VAL A 110 -7.88 -6.28 10.23
N LEU A 111 -8.26 -5.17 10.86
CA LEU A 111 -8.80 -4.01 10.16
C LEU A 111 -7.76 -3.33 9.27
N ALA A 112 -6.51 -3.22 9.73
CA ALA A 112 -5.41 -2.70 8.93
C ALA A 112 -5.18 -3.54 7.66
N PHE A 113 -5.18 -4.87 7.79
CA PHE A 113 -5.08 -5.77 6.63
C PHE A 113 -6.24 -5.54 5.65
N ALA A 114 -7.49 -5.50 6.14
CA ALA A 114 -8.66 -5.30 5.31
C ALA A 114 -8.63 -3.94 4.58
N PHE A 115 -8.35 -2.84 5.28
CA PHE A 115 -8.34 -1.50 4.67
C PHE A 115 -7.19 -1.32 3.68
N VAL A 116 -5.98 -1.81 3.99
CA VAL A 116 -4.86 -1.74 3.05
C VAL A 116 -5.16 -2.54 1.79
N LEU A 117 -5.73 -3.75 1.93
CA LEU A 117 -6.11 -4.58 0.79
C LEU A 117 -7.17 -3.89 -0.08
N LEU A 118 -8.23 -3.36 0.53
CA LEU A 118 -9.31 -2.66 -0.17
C LEU A 118 -8.81 -1.43 -0.90
N LEU A 119 -8.01 -0.57 -0.25
CA LEU A 119 -7.48 0.64 -0.89
C LEU A 119 -6.49 0.32 -2.01
N LYS A 120 -5.57 -0.64 -1.82
CA LYS A 120 -4.64 -1.04 -2.89
C LYS A 120 -5.39 -1.67 -4.06
N TYR A 121 -6.42 -2.46 -3.80
CA TYR A 121 -7.30 -2.99 -4.85
C TYR A 121 -8.02 -1.87 -5.62
N ALA A 122 -8.60 -0.89 -4.91
CA ALA A 122 -9.28 0.24 -5.52
C ALA A 122 -8.31 1.10 -6.36
N LEU A 123 -7.10 1.37 -5.87
CA LEU A 123 -6.05 2.07 -6.61
C LEU A 123 -5.63 1.30 -7.86
N ARG A 124 -5.47 -0.01 -7.76
CA ARG A 124 -5.12 -0.83 -8.93
C ARG A 124 -6.22 -0.79 -9.98
N LYS A 125 -7.48 -0.87 -9.56
CA LYS A 125 -8.63 -0.78 -10.47
C LYS A 125 -8.72 0.60 -11.14
N SER A 126 -8.43 1.68 -10.40
CA SER A 126 -8.42 3.03 -10.99
C SER A 126 -7.30 3.22 -12.01
N ILE A 127 -6.12 2.63 -11.76
CA ILE A 127 -5.01 2.62 -12.72
C ILE A 127 -5.37 1.84 -13.99
N HIS A 128 -5.96 0.64 -13.87
CA HIS A 128 -6.42 -0.11 -15.04
C HIS A 128 -7.49 0.65 -15.83
N ALA A 129 -8.45 1.29 -15.16
CA ALA A 129 -9.46 2.12 -15.83
C ALA A 129 -8.84 3.32 -16.56
N ALA A 130 -7.86 3.99 -15.94
CA ALA A 130 -7.14 5.10 -16.57
C ALA A 130 -6.31 4.68 -17.78
N LEU A 131 -5.78 3.44 -17.77
CA LEU A 131 -5.08 2.85 -18.91
C LEU A 131 -6.03 2.56 -20.08
N HIS A 132 -7.19 1.95 -19.82
CA HIS A 132 -8.19 1.70 -20.86
C HIS A 132 -8.74 2.99 -21.50
N GLN A 133 -8.81 4.09 -20.73
CA GLN A 133 -9.19 5.41 -21.23
C GLN A 133 -8.06 6.14 -21.99
N GLY A 134 -6.87 5.54 -22.07
CA GLY A 134 -5.72 6.08 -22.77
C GLY A 134 -5.07 7.34 -22.21
N LYS A 135 -5.41 7.69 -20.97
CA LYS A 135 -4.86 8.88 -20.27
C LYS A 135 -3.41 8.69 -19.80
N LEU A 136 -2.93 7.44 -19.82
CA LEU A 136 -1.59 7.05 -19.40
C LEU A 136 -0.72 6.53 -20.57
N TYR A 137 -1.16 6.73 -21.83
CA TYR A 137 -0.33 6.41 -22.99
C TYR A 137 0.73 7.50 -23.19
N ASP A 138 1.99 7.08 -23.27
CA ASP A 138 3.07 7.96 -23.73
C ASP A 138 3.04 8.02 -25.27
N LYS A 139 3.18 9.23 -25.83
CA LYS A 139 3.32 9.42 -27.27
C LYS A 139 4.74 9.03 -27.67
N ILE A 140 4.88 7.96 -28.43
CA ILE A 140 6.17 7.49 -28.95
C ILE A 140 6.26 7.87 -30.43
N LEU A 141 7.33 8.59 -30.81
CA LEU A 141 7.67 8.84 -32.20
C LEU A 141 8.70 7.80 -32.65
N LEU A 142 8.31 6.91 -33.56
CA LEU A 142 9.22 5.99 -34.22
C LEU A 142 9.84 6.71 -35.44
N VAL A 143 11.17 6.81 -35.46
CA VAL A 143 11.92 7.43 -36.56
C VAL A 143 12.68 6.33 -37.31
N GLY A 144 12.34 6.13 -38.59
CA GLY A 144 12.99 5.16 -39.48
C GLY A 144 12.08 4.01 -39.90
N ASN A 145 12.29 3.51 -41.13
CA ASN A 145 11.54 2.40 -41.73
C ASN A 145 12.41 1.13 -41.81
N THR A 146 12.91 0.67 -40.67
CA THR A 146 13.70 -0.57 -40.60
C THR A 146 12.81 -1.74 -40.15
N PRO A 147 13.17 -3.00 -40.49
CA PRO A 147 12.45 -4.18 -40.00
C PRO A 147 12.32 -4.23 -38.47
N ALA A 148 13.31 -3.68 -37.75
CA ALA A 148 13.27 -3.55 -36.30
C ALA A 148 12.19 -2.55 -35.81
N ALA A 149 12.02 -1.42 -36.51
CA ALA A 149 10.96 -0.46 -36.18
C ALA A 149 9.56 -1.06 -36.40
N TYR A 150 9.40 -1.88 -37.44
CA TYR A 150 8.15 -2.59 -37.72
C TYR A 150 7.84 -3.64 -36.64
N SER A 151 8.83 -4.46 -36.27
CA SER A 151 8.71 -5.44 -35.19
C SER A 151 8.37 -4.79 -33.85
N TYR A 152 8.97 -3.63 -33.55
CA TYR A 152 8.69 -2.86 -32.34
C TYR A 152 7.26 -2.28 -32.36
N TYR A 153 6.80 -1.74 -33.49
CA TYR A 153 5.43 -1.28 -33.68
C TYR A 153 4.40 -2.40 -33.46
N GLU A 154 4.62 -3.57 -34.06
CA GLU A 154 3.77 -4.75 -33.84
C GLU A 154 3.77 -5.18 -32.37
N THR A 155 4.93 -5.15 -31.72
CA THR A 155 5.06 -5.53 -30.31
C THR A 155 4.29 -4.57 -29.39
N ILE A 156 4.36 -3.26 -29.62
CA ILE A 156 3.58 -2.27 -28.87
C ILE A 156 2.08 -2.49 -29.06
N ASN A 157 1.63 -2.63 -30.31
CA ASN A 157 0.22 -2.82 -30.63
C ASN A 157 -0.33 -4.17 -30.15
N LYS A 158 0.50 -5.20 -30.09
CA LYS A 158 0.09 -6.53 -29.65
C LYS A 158 0.04 -6.64 -28.13
N TYR A 159 1.00 -6.03 -27.43
CA TYR A 159 1.15 -6.25 -25.99
C TYR A 159 0.61 -5.13 -25.11
N TYR A 160 0.31 -3.91 -25.61
CA TYR A 160 -0.29 -2.76 -24.88
C TYR A 160 0.33 -2.38 -23.50
N TYR A 161 1.28 -3.14 -22.96
CA TYR A 161 1.62 -3.22 -21.54
C TYR A 161 3.12 -3.37 -21.25
N TYR A 162 4.01 -3.23 -22.24
CA TYR A 162 5.44 -3.17 -21.96
C TYR A 162 5.89 -1.73 -21.75
N GLY A 163 5.82 -1.31 -20.49
CA GLY A 163 6.29 -0.05 -19.94
C GLY A 163 6.19 -0.07 -18.42
#